data_AF-A0A0B1U135-F1
#
_entry.id   AF-A0A0B1U135-F1
#
_cell.length_a   1.000
_cell.length_b   1.000
_cell.length_c   1.000
_cell.angle_alpha   90.00
_cell.angle_beta   90.00
_cell.angle_gamma   90.00
#
_symmetry.space_group_name_H-M   'P 1'
#
loop_
_entity.id
_entity.type
_entity.pdbx_description
1 polymer ?
#
loop_
_entity_poly.entity_id
_entity_poly.type
_entity_poly.pdbx_seq_one_letter_code
_entity_poly.pdbx_strand_id
1 'polypeptide(L)'
;MLDAWLLHFMTENNLEHSIDPEKNASPEQLRFMVSLTPEQIYIPCTDAMFGHLLTERADPEVVAEYKARLARIDGLIDAFVAEEYTRRKIRTLCELKYRQALVKPTLIPSRLGKRLNTIFLTQSGLDDPYRERRRAANRRAFAFIQSETFRTMLHACPSDLPGCRSIPELRHVLDVLELKRLFAMSAMPEVWEGDGTCPGGDALETALANFPKDFEKLEALFDPRRGSKLKILYLADSAGGIMFDLLAIRTLLRMGHRVILVFKEGFYFDVPTIWDVDGDPILETALAGAHFLTDPRVSKNDLLQAIRENPLTVISDGTRERLNLYRVSVTFARAWKEADLVVAKGEYNHRRLILTSHQFTRNVAAFHRLPEGGLCFDFKARAPGARSFTEDDITAKAEEIIMGMRQARAAGRTVMFYSAVIGSIPGQTKVAIELVTAFVAHLRQKLAGISIINPAEHFEEGMDADDLMFMWEKVQRSGLIDVWRFQTHFDIEKSFELLGRKVPPVWAGKDATFSTGCTKEMRIALSMQQRHREMQIIGPDPEKFFRRREYGVGRFCDAGIDCG
;
A
#
# COMPACT_ATOMS: atom_id res chain seq x y z
N MET A 1 -17.99 22.53 -15.95
CA MET A 1 -18.92 22.40 -14.79
C MET A 1 -18.67 21.13 -14.00
N LEU A 2 -18.52 19.96 -14.65
CA LEU A 2 -18.21 18.70 -13.97
C LEU A 2 -16.89 18.74 -13.19
N ASP A 3 -15.83 19.32 -13.75
CA ASP A 3 -14.53 19.44 -13.07
C ASP A 3 -14.57 20.28 -11.79
N ALA A 4 -15.36 21.36 -11.78
CA ALA A 4 -15.54 22.21 -10.60
C ALA A 4 -16.34 21.49 -9.51
N TRP A 5 -17.34 20.69 -9.89
CA TRP A 5 -18.07 19.84 -8.95
C TRP A 5 -17.17 18.73 -8.39
N LEU A 6 -16.35 18.10 -9.23
CA LEU A 6 -15.42 17.05 -8.85
C LEU A 6 -14.36 17.57 -7.87
N LEU A 7 -13.80 18.74 -8.14
CA LEU A 7 -12.87 19.41 -7.23
C LEU A 7 -13.55 19.70 -5.89
N HIS A 8 -14.76 20.26 -5.91
CA HIS A 8 -15.53 20.49 -4.68
C HIS A 8 -15.79 19.19 -3.92
N PHE A 9 -16.16 18.10 -4.60
CA PHE A 9 -16.33 16.77 -4.01
C PHE A 9 -15.03 16.27 -3.35
N MET A 10 -13.88 16.42 -4.02
CA MET A 10 -12.58 16.00 -3.50
C MET A 10 -12.17 16.82 -2.27
N THR A 11 -12.38 18.13 -2.29
CA THR A 11 -12.11 19.03 -1.16
C THR A 11 -13.04 18.71 0.02
N GLU A 12 -14.34 18.56 -0.21
CA GLU A 12 -15.32 18.23 0.84
C GLU A 12 -15.04 16.87 1.50
N ASN A 13 -14.52 15.92 0.73
CA ASN A 13 -14.13 14.61 1.25
C ASN A 13 -12.70 14.58 1.82
N ASN A 14 -11.96 15.69 1.73
CA ASN A 14 -10.55 15.83 2.11
C ASN A 14 -9.69 14.72 1.48
N LEU A 15 -9.79 14.59 0.15
CA LEU A 15 -9.04 13.63 -0.68
C LEU A 15 -7.93 14.32 -1.49
N GLU A 16 -7.88 15.65 -1.50
CA GLU A 16 -6.94 16.40 -2.32
C GLU A 16 -5.54 16.45 -1.70
N HIS A 17 -4.53 15.99 -2.44
CA HIS A 17 -3.14 15.97 -1.99
C HIS A 17 -2.58 17.38 -1.78
N SER A 18 -2.92 18.33 -2.67
CA SER A 18 -2.49 19.74 -2.58
C SER A 18 -2.90 20.42 -1.27
N ILE A 19 -4.00 19.99 -0.64
CA ILE A 19 -4.54 20.56 0.60
C ILE A 19 -3.89 19.94 1.84
N ASP A 20 -3.71 18.62 1.88
CA ASP A 20 -3.19 17.88 3.04
C ASP A 20 -2.18 16.80 2.60
N PRO A 21 -1.00 17.20 2.08
CA PRO A 21 -0.05 16.29 1.43
C PRO A 21 0.55 15.26 2.38
N GLU A 22 0.57 15.55 3.69
CA GLU A 22 1.08 14.62 4.70
C GLU A 22 0.14 13.44 4.97
N LYS A 23 -1.16 13.59 4.66
CA LYS A 23 -2.19 12.59 4.95
C LYS A 23 -2.92 12.06 3.73
N ASN A 24 -2.83 12.75 2.60
CA ASN A 24 -3.43 12.33 1.34
C ASN A 24 -2.33 11.86 0.40
N ALA A 25 -2.49 10.67 -0.18
CA ALA A 25 -1.60 10.10 -1.16
C ALA A 25 -1.53 11.00 -2.40
N SER A 26 -0.33 11.18 -2.92
CA SER A 26 -0.15 11.84 -4.20
C SER A 26 -0.73 10.98 -5.34
N PRO A 27 -1.00 11.56 -6.53
CA PRO A 27 -1.42 10.78 -7.71
C PRO A 27 -0.47 9.62 -8.03
N GLU A 28 0.83 9.80 -7.84
CA GLU A 28 1.86 8.78 -8.07
C GLU A 28 1.78 7.66 -7.03
N GLN A 29 1.64 7.99 -5.75
CA GLN A 29 1.41 7.00 -4.70
C GLN A 29 0.10 6.22 -4.93
N LEU A 30 -0.97 6.87 -5.40
CA LEU A 30 -2.22 6.19 -5.74
C LEU A 30 -2.06 5.21 -6.89
N ARG A 31 -1.22 5.55 -7.88
CA ARG A 31 -0.91 4.66 -9.01
C ARG A 31 -0.15 3.40 -8.60
N PHE A 32 0.38 3.31 -7.37
CA PHE A 32 0.87 2.03 -6.83
C PHE A 32 -0.28 1.02 -6.66
N MET A 33 -1.49 1.51 -6.40
CA MET A 33 -2.64 0.70 -5.99
C MET A 33 -3.73 0.64 -7.06
N VAL A 34 -4.02 1.77 -7.72
CA VAL A 34 -5.13 1.92 -8.67
C VAL A 34 -4.57 2.24 -10.05
N SER A 35 -5.08 1.55 -11.07
CA SER A 35 -4.74 1.83 -12.46
C SER A 35 -5.57 3.02 -12.95
N LEU A 36 -4.97 4.22 -12.90
CA LEU A 36 -5.59 5.47 -13.30
C LEU A 36 -4.88 6.09 -14.50
N THR A 37 -5.63 6.62 -15.47
CA THR A 37 -5.09 7.55 -16.48
C THR A 37 -4.81 8.92 -15.83
N PRO A 38 -4.04 9.82 -16.47
CA PRO A 38 -3.73 11.14 -15.91
C PRO A 38 -4.95 11.99 -15.51
N GLU A 39 -6.08 11.80 -16.18
CA GLU A 39 -7.32 12.55 -15.99
C GLU A 39 -8.32 11.85 -15.05
N GLN A 40 -8.05 10.60 -14.66
CA GLN A 40 -8.93 9.82 -13.80
C GLN A 40 -8.59 10.07 -12.33
N ILE A 41 -9.65 10.25 -11.52
CA ILE A 41 -9.54 10.23 -10.06
C ILE A 41 -10.03 8.88 -9.52
N TYR A 42 -9.49 8.47 -8.37
CA TYR A 42 -10.07 7.37 -7.62
C TYR A 42 -11.20 7.90 -6.74
N ILE A 43 -12.29 7.15 -6.60
CA ILE A 43 -13.36 7.50 -5.67
C ILE A 43 -13.49 6.38 -4.65
N PRO A 44 -13.28 6.64 -3.34
CA PRO A 44 -13.36 5.62 -2.31
C PRO A 44 -14.83 5.34 -1.95
N CYS A 45 -15.65 4.92 -2.91
CA CYS A 45 -16.99 4.37 -2.75
C CYS A 45 -17.40 3.42 -3.89
N THR A 46 -18.54 2.74 -3.72
CA THR A 46 -19.09 1.92 -4.81
C THR A 46 -19.54 2.84 -5.94
N ASP A 47 -19.59 2.32 -7.16
CA ASP A 47 -20.11 3.09 -8.31
C ASP A 47 -21.56 3.51 -8.07
N ALA A 48 -22.38 2.63 -7.48
CA ALA A 48 -23.75 2.93 -7.09
C ALA A 48 -23.82 4.11 -6.10
N MET A 49 -23.02 4.09 -5.04
CA MET A 49 -22.97 5.19 -4.06
C MET A 49 -22.49 6.48 -4.71
N PHE A 50 -21.50 6.42 -5.61
CA PHE A 50 -21.07 7.60 -6.35
C PHE A 50 -22.19 8.19 -7.22
N GLY A 51 -22.96 7.33 -7.89
CA GLY A 51 -24.16 7.71 -8.62
C GLY A 51 -25.18 8.46 -7.77
N HIS A 52 -25.44 8.00 -6.54
CA HIS A 52 -26.34 8.69 -5.61
C HIS A 52 -25.77 10.04 -5.12
N LEU A 53 -24.45 10.15 -4.94
CA LEU A 53 -23.78 11.39 -4.49
C LEU A 53 -23.71 12.47 -5.59
N LEU A 54 -23.84 12.10 -6.86
CA LEU A 54 -23.87 13.04 -8.01
C LEU A 54 -25.20 13.81 -8.11
N THR A 55 -26.22 13.43 -7.35
CA THR A 55 -27.56 14.04 -7.44
C THR A 55 -27.60 15.41 -6.75
N GLU A 56 -28.36 16.36 -7.32
CA GLU A 56 -28.51 17.71 -6.75
C GLU A 56 -29.29 17.74 -5.42
N ARG A 57 -30.04 16.68 -5.11
CA ARG A 57 -30.88 16.54 -3.92
C ARG A 57 -30.39 15.39 -3.06
N ALA A 58 -30.70 15.44 -1.76
CA ALA A 58 -30.40 14.35 -0.83
C ALA A 58 -31.14 13.06 -1.22
N ASP A 59 -30.42 12.17 -1.92
CA ASP A 59 -30.89 10.84 -2.25
C ASP A 59 -31.24 10.06 -0.96
N PRO A 60 -32.42 9.42 -0.88
CA PRO A 60 -32.85 8.66 0.30
C PRO A 60 -31.82 7.62 0.77
N GLU A 61 -31.09 6.98 -0.14
CA GLU A 61 -30.06 5.97 0.18
C GLU A 61 -28.86 6.60 0.88
N VAL A 62 -28.41 7.77 0.43
CA VAL A 62 -27.31 8.53 1.07
C VAL A 62 -27.73 8.98 2.46
N VAL A 63 -28.97 9.47 2.60
CA VAL A 63 -29.53 9.88 3.88
C VAL A 63 -29.64 8.70 4.84
N ALA A 64 -30.06 7.52 4.38
CA ALA A 64 -30.12 6.31 5.19
C ALA A 64 -28.74 5.91 5.72
N GLU A 65 -27.71 5.93 4.87
CA GLU A 65 -26.32 5.67 5.27
C GLU A 65 -25.81 6.70 6.29
N TYR A 66 -26.09 7.99 6.10
CA TYR A 66 -25.72 9.01 7.09
C TYR A 66 -26.41 8.80 8.43
N LYS A 67 -27.71 8.50 8.44
CA LYS A 67 -28.47 8.19 9.66
C LYS A 67 -27.88 6.99 10.38
N ALA A 68 -27.53 5.93 9.65
CA ALA A 68 -26.87 4.76 10.21
C ALA A 68 -25.53 5.10 10.88
N ARG A 69 -24.74 6.03 10.31
CA ARG A 69 -23.48 6.49 10.95
C ARG A 69 -23.72 7.31 12.20
N LEU A 70 -24.72 8.18 12.20
CA LEU A 70 -25.07 8.96 13.38
C LEU A 70 -25.55 8.04 14.52
N ALA A 71 -26.48 7.14 14.22
CA ALA A 71 -27.01 6.17 15.19
C ALA A 71 -25.90 5.27 15.79
N ARG A 72 -24.92 4.86 14.97
CA ARG A 72 -23.76 4.09 15.45
C ARG A 72 -22.92 4.88 16.45
N ILE A 73 -22.75 6.18 16.24
CA ILE A 73 -22.00 7.04 17.17
C ILE A 73 -22.83 7.34 18.43
N ASP A 74 -24.14 7.53 18.30
CA ASP A 74 -25.03 7.67 19.45
C ASP A 74 -24.95 6.44 20.38
N GLY A 75 -24.91 5.23 19.81
CA GLY A 75 -24.69 4.00 20.59
C GLY A 75 -23.34 3.98 21.32
N LEU A 76 -22.27 4.54 20.73
CA LEU A 76 -20.98 4.68 21.43
C LEU A 76 -21.07 5.69 22.58
N ILE A 77 -21.76 6.82 22.38
CA ILE A 77 -21.94 7.84 23.41
C ILE A 77 -22.67 7.26 24.62
N ASP A 78 -23.74 6.50 24.37
CA ASP A 78 -24.53 5.88 25.44
C ASP A 78 -23.75 4.81 26.21
N ALA A 79 -22.95 4.02 25.50
CA ALA A 79 -22.21 2.92 26.11
C ALA A 79 -20.97 3.36 26.90
N PHE A 80 -20.24 4.40 26.45
CA PHE A 80 -18.89 4.67 26.96
C PHE A 80 -18.68 6.04 27.60
N VAL A 81 -19.54 7.02 27.36
CA VAL A 81 -19.40 8.36 27.98
C VAL A 81 -20.26 8.36 29.23
N ALA A 82 -19.71 8.57 30.43
CA ALA A 82 -20.51 8.58 31.66
C ALA A 82 -21.16 9.95 31.93
N GLU A 83 -20.42 11.04 31.70
CA GLU A 83 -20.83 12.40 32.06
C GLU A 83 -21.90 12.97 31.11
N GLU A 84 -23.02 13.44 31.67
CA GLU A 84 -24.17 13.92 30.89
C GLU A 84 -23.83 15.16 30.05
N TYR A 85 -23.08 16.11 30.60
CA TYR A 85 -22.67 17.31 29.87
C TYR A 85 -21.84 16.95 28.63
N THR A 86 -20.85 16.07 28.79
CA THR A 86 -20.01 15.58 27.71
C THR A 86 -20.83 14.80 26.67
N ARG A 87 -21.78 13.94 27.08
CA ARG A 87 -22.72 13.29 26.14
C ARG A 87 -23.47 14.30 25.29
N ARG A 88 -24.10 15.30 25.93
CA ARG A 88 -24.90 16.33 25.26
C ARG A 88 -24.05 17.12 24.28
N LYS A 89 -22.85 17.53 24.70
CA LYS A 89 -21.88 18.24 23.86
C LYS A 89 -21.51 17.44 22.62
N ILE A 90 -21.15 16.16 22.77
CA ILE A 90 -20.76 15.29 21.65
C ILE A 90 -21.94 15.11 20.69
N ARG A 91 -23.15 14.81 21.19
CA ARG A 91 -24.35 14.65 20.37
C ARG A 91 -24.65 15.91 19.56
N THR A 92 -24.65 17.08 20.21
CA THR A 92 -24.87 18.35 19.51
C THR A 92 -23.84 18.59 18.41
N LEU A 93 -22.55 18.33 18.66
CA LEU A 93 -21.51 18.46 17.65
C LEU A 93 -21.69 17.48 16.47
N CYS A 94 -22.03 16.22 16.76
CA CYS A 94 -22.30 15.19 15.75
C CYS A 94 -23.54 15.54 14.91
N GLU A 95 -24.62 15.99 15.54
CA GLU A 95 -25.84 16.46 14.87
C GLU A 95 -25.57 17.65 13.95
N LEU A 96 -24.78 18.63 14.40
CA LEU A 96 -24.41 19.77 13.57
C LEU A 96 -23.64 19.33 12.32
N LYS A 97 -22.69 18.39 12.45
CA LYS A 97 -21.96 17.83 11.30
C LYS A 97 -22.83 17.00 10.37
N TYR A 98 -23.77 16.22 10.92
CA TYR A 98 -24.76 15.49 10.14
C TYR A 98 -25.67 16.44 9.35
N ARG A 99 -26.20 17.50 9.99
CA ARG A 99 -27.03 18.52 9.31
C ARG A 99 -26.26 19.21 8.19
N GLN A 100 -24.98 19.54 8.41
CA GLN A 100 -24.12 20.09 7.36
C GLN A 100 -24.01 19.15 6.14
N ALA A 101 -23.83 17.85 6.38
CA ALA A 101 -23.74 16.86 5.30
C ALA A 101 -25.06 16.67 4.52
N LEU A 102 -26.21 17.00 5.11
CA LEU A 102 -27.51 16.94 4.44
C LEU A 102 -27.79 18.13 3.52
N VAL A 103 -27.17 19.29 3.75
CA VAL A 103 -27.40 20.49 2.93
C VAL A 103 -26.95 20.27 1.48
N LYS A 104 -25.79 19.63 1.31
CA LYS A 104 -25.29 19.16 0.01
C LYS A 104 -24.71 17.76 0.20
N PRO A 105 -25.38 16.70 -0.30
CA PRO A 105 -25.02 15.31 -0.04
C PRO A 105 -23.84 14.85 -0.93
N THR A 106 -22.75 15.61 -1.00
CA THR A 106 -21.53 15.24 -1.75
C THR A 106 -20.51 14.50 -0.89
N LEU A 107 -20.75 14.43 0.43
CA LEU A 107 -19.85 13.77 1.38
C LEU A 107 -20.02 12.24 1.34
N ILE A 108 -18.94 11.50 1.16
CA ILE A 108 -19.00 10.04 1.20
C ILE A 108 -19.41 9.61 2.62
N PRO A 109 -20.41 8.71 2.80
CA PRO A 109 -20.89 8.34 4.14
C PRO A 109 -19.83 7.82 5.11
N SER A 110 -18.81 7.11 4.61
CA SER A 110 -17.67 6.70 5.44
C SER A 110 -16.83 7.87 5.95
N ARG A 111 -16.72 8.96 5.17
CA ARG A 111 -16.01 10.19 5.56
C ARG A 111 -16.79 10.96 6.61
N LEU A 112 -18.13 11.00 6.51
CA LEU A 112 -18.97 11.46 7.61
C LEU A 112 -18.72 10.63 8.87
N GLY A 113 -18.79 9.29 8.75
CA GLY A 113 -18.51 8.38 9.87
C GLY A 113 -17.14 8.64 10.52
N LYS A 114 -16.09 8.88 9.72
CA LYS A 114 -14.76 9.25 10.23
C LYS A 114 -14.78 10.58 10.99
N ARG A 115 -15.47 11.62 10.48
CA ARG A 115 -15.61 12.90 11.17
C ARG A 115 -16.32 12.73 12.52
N LEU A 116 -17.45 12.02 12.54
CA LEU A 116 -18.22 11.79 13.76
C LEU A 116 -17.44 10.95 14.78
N ASN A 117 -16.77 9.88 14.34
CA ASN A 117 -15.92 9.07 15.21
C ASN A 117 -14.75 9.88 15.81
N THR A 118 -14.16 10.78 15.02
CA THR A 118 -13.08 11.66 15.50
C THR A 118 -13.60 12.64 16.56
N ILE A 119 -14.79 13.22 16.38
CA ILE A 119 -15.43 14.06 17.40
C ILE A 119 -15.65 13.26 18.69
N PHE A 120 -16.22 12.06 18.57
CA PHE A 120 -16.45 11.18 19.72
C PHE A 120 -15.16 10.90 20.49
N LEU A 121 -14.10 10.43 19.84
CA LEU A 121 -12.83 10.10 20.51
C LEU A 121 -12.19 11.34 21.16
N THR A 122 -12.06 12.45 20.42
CA THR A 122 -11.39 13.66 20.92
C THR A 122 -12.15 14.30 22.08
N GLN A 123 -13.49 14.29 22.07
CA GLN A 123 -14.29 14.92 23.11
C GLN A 123 -14.56 14.00 24.31
N SER A 124 -14.54 12.68 24.13
CA SER A 124 -14.68 11.73 25.24
C SER A 124 -13.36 11.46 25.97
N GLY A 125 -12.21 11.71 25.31
CA GLY A 125 -10.89 11.35 25.83
C GLY A 125 -10.60 9.84 25.78
N LEU A 126 -11.45 9.06 25.10
CA LEU A 126 -11.25 7.63 24.90
C LEU A 126 -10.40 7.38 23.66
N ASP A 127 -9.40 6.51 23.78
CA ASP A 127 -8.55 6.11 22.66
C ASP A 127 -9.12 4.93 21.87
N ASP A 128 -9.61 3.90 22.57
CA ASP A 128 -10.15 2.68 21.96
C ASP A 128 -11.27 2.02 22.79
N PRO A 129 -12.53 2.41 22.57
CA PRO A 129 -13.65 1.87 23.34
C PRO A 129 -13.92 0.37 23.12
N TYR A 130 -13.55 -0.20 21.97
CA TYR A 130 -13.91 -1.60 21.67
C TYR A 130 -12.78 -2.60 21.97
N ARG A 131 -11.67 -2.15 22.59
CA ARG A 131 -10.53 -3.03 22.91
C ARG A 131 -10.96 -4.32 23.64
N GLU A 132 -11.71 -4.20 24.73
CA GLU A 132 -12.17 -5.37 25.49
C GLU A 132 -13.20 -6.21 24.72
N ARG A 133 -14.05 -5.57 23.89
CA ARG A 133 -14.99 -6.26 23.02
C ARG A 133 -14.27 -7.12 21.98
N ARG A 134 -13.23 -6.59 21.34
CA ARG A 134 -12.37 -7.31 20.38
C ARG A 134 -11.63 -8.46 21.05
N ARG A 135 -11.07 -8.22 22.25
CA ARG A 135 -10.42 -9.27 23.06
C ARG A 135 -11.38 -10.41 23.43
N ALA A 136 -12.62 -10.09 23.80
CA ALA A 136 -13.64 -11.09 24.07
C ALA A 136 -14.00 -11.91 22.83
N ALA A 137 -14.10 -11.27 21.66
CA ALA A 137 -14.33 -11.96 20.39
C ALA A 137 -13.17 -12.91 20.03
N ASN A 138 -11.91 -12.46 20.16
CA ASN A 138 -10.73 -13.30 19.96
C ASN A 138 -10.73 -14.50 20.92
N ARG A 139 -11.11 -14.29 22.19
CA ARG A 139 -11.21 -15.38 23.18
C ARG A 139 -12.25 -16.42 22.80
N ARG A 140 -13.44 -16.01 22.35
CA ARG A 140 -14.50 -16.94 21.91
C ARG A 140 -14.06 -17.72 20.67
N ALA A 141 -13.52 -17.03 19.66
CA ALA A 141 -12.98 -17.69 18.47
C ALA A 141 -11.87 -18.70 18.83
N PHE A 142 -10.95 -18.33 19.70
CA PHE A 142 -9.89 -19.21 20.16
C PHE A 142 -10.43 -20.43 20.92
N ALA A 143 -11.42 -20.25 21.81
CA ALA A 143 -12.06 -21.36 22.51
C ALA A 143 -12.71 -22.36 21.53
N PHE A 144 -13.37 -21.87 20.48
CA PHE A 144 -13.91 -22.72 19.42
C PHE A 144 -12.80 -23.44 18.64
N ILE A 145 -11.70 -22.75 18.27
CA ILE A 145 -10.55 -23.37 17.59
C ILE A 145 -9.93 -24.52 18.41
N GLN A 146 -9.99 -24.45 19.75
CA GLN A 146 -9.53 -25.52 20.64
C GLN A 146 -10.53 -26.68 20.80
N SER A 147 -11.76 -26.54 20.29
CA SER A 147 -12.82 -27.54 20.45
C SER A 147 -12.64 -28.75 19.55
N GLU A 148 -13.20 -29.89 19.97
CA GLU A 148 -13.23 -31.11 19.13
C GLU A 148 -14.09 -30.92 17.87
N THR A 149 -15.14 -30.10 17.96
CA THR A 149 -15.98 -29.76 16.80
C THR A 149 -15.15 -29.10 15.70
N PHE A 150 -14.31 -28.12 16.05
CA PHE A 150 -13.41 -27.49 15.10
C PHE A 150 -12.43 -28.49 14.47
N ARG A 151 -11.83 -29.38 15.27
CA ARG A 151 -10.90 -30.40 14.76
C ARG A 151 -11.60 -31.34 13.76
N THR A 152 -12.81 -31.77 14.10
CA THR A 152 -13.63 -32.62 13.23
C THR A 152 -13.97 -31.89 11.93
N MET A 153 -14.37 -30.62 12.01
CA MET A 153 -14.73 -29.80 10.84
C MET A 153 -13.54 -29.51 9.92
N LEU A 154 -12.40 -29.09 10.49
CA LEU A 154 -11.23 -28.70 9.71
C LEU A 154 -10.49 -29.90 9.12
N HIS A 155 -10.35 -30.98 9.89
CA HIS A 155 -9.52 -32.14 9.54
C HIS A 155 -10.32 -33.36 9.05
N ALA A 156 -11.64 -33.25 8.86
CA ALA A 156 -12.43 -34.30 8.22
C ALA A 156 -11.81 -34.72 6.89
N CYS A 157 -11.54 -36.02 6.72
CA CYS A 157 -11.04 -36.55 5.45
C CYS A 157 -12.11 -36.35 4.36
N PRO A 158 -11.74 -35.88 3.17
CA PRO A 158 -12.67 -35.85 2.05
C PRO A 158 -13.11 -37.28 1.72
N SER A 159 -14.40 -37.45 1.39
CA SER A 159 -14.98 -38.75 1.05
C SER A 159 -14.33 -39.37 -0.19
N ASP A 160 -13.98 -38.53 -1.17
CA ASP A 160 -13.27 -38.91 -2.39
C ASP A 160 -11.92 -38.20 -2.43
N LEU A 161 -10.83 -38.97 -2.38
CA LEU A 161 -9.50 -38.45 -2.64
C LEU A 161 -9.33 -38.28 -4.15
N PRO A 162 -8.97 -37.09 -4.66
CA PRO A 162 -8.68 -36.93 -6.07
C PRO A 162 -7.50 -37.81 -6.47
N GLY A 163 -7.56 -38.36 -7.68
CA GLY A 163 -6.55 -39.26 -8.21
C GLY A 163 -5.14 -38.67 -8.06
N CYS A 164 -4.31 -39.34 -7.26
CA CYS A 164 -2.96 -38.87 -6.94
C CYS A 164 -1.96 -39.33 -8.02
N ARG A 165 -1.34 -38.38 -8.74
CA ARG A 165 -0.18 -38.69 -9.59
C ARG A 165 1.14 -38.50 -8.84
N SER A 166 1.16 -37.66 -7.80
CA SER A 166 2.33 -37.41 -6.95
C SER A 166 1.96 -36.90 -5.55
N ILE A 167 2.82 -37.16 -4.55
CA ILE A 167 2.63 -36.67 -3.17
C ILE A 167 2.51 -35.14 -3.08
N PRO A 168 3.34 -34.33 -3.80
CA PRO A 168 3.20 -32.87 -3.76
C PRO A 168 1.86 -32.36 -4.28
N GLU A 169 1.31 -32.97 -5.33
CA GLU A 169 -0.01 -32.60 -5.86
C GLU A 169 -1.12 -32.90 -4.86
N LEU A 170 -1.08 -34.06 -4.19
CA LEU A 170 -2.05 -34.38 -3.15
C LEU A 170 -1.97 -33.41 -1.97
N ARG A 171 -0.75 -33.04 -1.53
CA ARG A 171 -0.57 -32.03 -0.47
C ARG A 171 -1.18 -30.69 -0.86
N HIS A 172 -0.93 -30.23 -2.08
CA HIS A 172 -1.50 -28.97 -2.57
C HIS A 172 -3.03 -28.97 -2.54
N VAL A 173 -3.66 -30.04 -3.01
CA VAL A 173 -5.13 -30.17 -2.97
C VAL A 173 -5.67 -30.10 -1.53
N LEU A 174 -5.00 -30.78 -0.59
CA LEU A 174 -5.40 -30.76 0.81
C LEU A 174 -5.21 -29.37 1.43
N ASP A 175 -4.13 -28.67 1.11
CA ASP A 175 -3.87 -27.30 1.58
C ASP A 175 -4.93 -26.33 1.07
N VAL A 176 -5.34 -26.45 -0.20
CA VAL A 176 -6.42 -25.65 -0.78
C VAL A 176 -7.77 -25.96 -0.13
N LEU A 177 -8.07 -27.24 0.14
CA LEU A 177 -9.30 -27.62 0.87
C LEU A 177 -9.32 -27.02 2.28
N GLU A 178 -8.18 -27.06 2.98
CA GLU A 178 -8.01 -26.45 4.29
C GLU A 178 -8.25 -24.93 4.22
N LEU A 179 -7.73 -24.24 3.21
CA LEU A 179 -7.99 -22.82 2.98
C LEU A 179 -9.48 -22.54 2.73
N LYS A 180 -10.18 -23.34 1.90
CA LYS A 180 -11.62 -23.18 1.67
C LYS A 180 -12.41 -23.28 2.99
N ARG A 181 -12.09 -24.28 3.82
CA ARG A 181 -12.70 -24.47 5.15
C ARG A 181 -12.44 -23.28 6.07
N LEU A 182 -11.20 -22.80 6.11
CA LEU A 182 -10.82 -21.67 6.95
C LEU A 182 -11.48 -20.36 6.48
N PHE A 183 -11.55 -20.09 5.18
CA PHE A 183 -12.25 -18.92 4.66
C PHE A 183 -13.75 -18.96 4.98
N ALA A 184 -14.40 -20.11 4.83
CA ALA A 184 -15.80 -20.28 5.20
C ALA A 184 -16.03 -20.03 6.70
N MET A 185 -15.24 -20.66 7.59
CA MET A 185 -15.36 -20.47 9.04
C MET A 185 -15.02 -19.04 9.48
N SER A 186 -14.04 -18.42 8.82
CA SER A 186 -13.66 -17.03 9.09
C SER A 186 -14.76 -16.02 8.75
N ALA A 187 -15.80 -16.44 8.05
CA ALA A 187 -17.00 -15.67 7.70
C ALA A 187 -18.24 -16.10 8.52
N MET A 188 -18.08 -16.80 9.64
CA MET A 188 -19.16 -17.21 10.55
C MET A 188 -19.12 -16.40 11.85
N PRO A 189 -19.63 -15.14 11.87
CA PRO A 189 -19.57 -14.27 13.04
C PRO A 189 -20.22 -14.85 14.30
N GLU A 190 -21.16 -15.78 14.14
CA GLU A 190 -21.87 -16.45 15.22
C GLU A 190 -20.92 -17.13 16.23
N VAL A 191 -19.72 -17.53 15.78
CA VAL A 191 -18.68 -18.15 16.60
C VAL A 191 -18.07 -17.18 17.62
N TRP A 192 -17.97 -15.88 17.30
CA TRP A 192 -17.28 -14.89 18.14
C TRP A 192 -18.13 -13.70 18.52
N GLU A 193 -19.34 -13.57 18.00
CA GLU A 193 -20.35 -12.62 18.44
C GLU A 193 -21.30 -13.25 19.47
N GLY A 194 -21.96 -12.40 20.26
CA GLY A 194 -22.86 -12.85 21.33
C GLY A 194 -22.21 -13.86 22.28
N ASP A 195 -22.89 -14.99 22.47
CA ASP A 195 -22.45 -16.09 23.35
C ASP A 195 -21.45 -17.05 22.68
N GLY A 196 -21.13 -16.85 21.38
CA GLY A 196 -20.21 -17.69 20.63
C GLY A 196 -20.79 -19.07 20.32
N THR A 197 -21.85 -19.10 19.50
CA THR A 197 -22.49 -20.37 19.14
C THR A 197 -21.59 -21.18 18.21
N CYS A 198 -21.48 -22.46 18.52
CA CYS A 198 -20.69 -23.42 17.77
C CYS A 198 -21.46 -23.81 16.49
N PRO A 199 -20.98 -23.48 15.28
CA PRO A 199 -21.62 -23.93 14.05
C PRO A 199 -21.52 -25.46 13.97
N GLY A 200 -22.62 -26.12 13.62
CA GLY A 200 -22.61 -27.56 13.36
C GLY A 200 -21.81 -27.90 12.10
N GLY A 201 -21.33 -29.15 12.00
CA GLY A 201 -20.63 -29.65 10.81
C GLY A 201 -21.43 -29.43 9.51
N ASP A 202 -22.75 -29.63 9.57
CA ASP A 202 -23.68 -29.42 8.45
C ASP A 202 -23.64 -27.99 7.89
N ALA A 203 -23.40 -26.99 8.74
CA ALA A 203 -23.31 -25.59 8.32
C ALA A 203 -22.05 -25.34 7.47
N LEU A 204 -20.93 -25.97 7.82
CA LEU A 204 -19.70 -25.90 7.03
C LEU A 204 -19.86 -26.69 5.73
N GLU A 205 -20.39 -27.91 5.79
CA GLU A 205 -20.63 -28.71 4.58
C GLU A 205 -21.55 -27.98 3.59
N THR A 206 -22.60 -27.33 4.07
CA THR A 206 -23.47 -26.47 3.24
C THR A 206 -22.72 -25.29 2.64
N ALA A 207 -21.81 -24.66 3.40
CA ALA A 207 -20.98 -23.56 2.90
C ALA A 207 -19.95 -24.03 1.85
N LEU A 208 -19.41 -25.23 1.99
CA LEU A 208 -18.46 -25.84 1.04
C LEU A 208 -19.17 -26.34 -0.23
N ALA A 209 -20.36 -26.93 -0.10
CA ALA A 209 -21.16 -27.38 -1.24
C ALA A 209 -21.57 -26.20 -2.15
N ASN A 210 -21.78 -25.03 -1.56
CA ASN A 210 -22.11 -23.79 -2.25
C ASN A 210 -20.92 -22.82 -2.33
N PHE A 211 -19.69 -23.32 -2.25
CA PHE A 211 -18.51 -22.45 -2.27
C PHE A 211 -18.43 -21.71 -3.63
N PRO A 212 -18.19 -20.39 -3.65
CA PRO A 212 -18.26 -19.65 -4.90
C PRO A 212 -17.20 -20.09 -5.91
N LYS A 213 -17.63 -20.24 -7.17
CA LYS A 213 -16.78 -20.67 -8.29
C LYS A 213 -15.61 -19.73 -8.56
N ASP A 214 -15.77 -18.44 -8.25
CA ASP A 214 -14.73 -17.44 -8.46
C ASP A 214 -13.45 -17.70 -7.65
N PHE A 215 -13.52 -18.57 -6.62
CA PHE A 215 -12.35 -19.07 -5.92
C PHE A 215 -11.39 -19.86 -6.83
N GLU A 216 -11.88 -20.53 -7.88
CA GLU A 216 -11.02 -21.27 -8.83
C GLU A 216 -9.94 -20.36 -9.45
N LYS A 217 -10.24 -19.07 -9.63
CA LYS A 217 -9.27 -18.08 -10.12
C LYS A 217 -8.14 -17.84 -9.12
N LEU A 218 -8.45 -17.85 -7.82
CA LEU A 218 -7.44 -17.76 -6.75
C LEU A 218 -6.65 -19.07 -6.65
N GLU A 219 -7.34 -20.21 -6.70
CA GLU A 219 -6.73 -21.55 -6.68
C GLU A 219 -5.68 -21.71 -7.80
N ALA A 220 -6.00 -21.23 -9.01
CA ALA A 220 -5.07 -21.21 -10.14
C ALA A 220 -3.82 -20.33 -9.92
N LEU A 221 -3.88 -19.32 -9.03
CA LEU A 221 -2.70 -18.55 -8.66
C LEU A 221 -1.76 -19.33 -7.73
N PHE A 222 -2.30 -20.23 -6.92
CA PHE A 222 -1.55 -21.06 -5.97
C PHE A 222 -0.99 -22.34 -6.60
N ASP A 223 -1.22 -22.59 -7.89
CA ASP A 223 -0.72 -23.78 -8.58
C ASP A 223 0.82 -23.91 -8.42
N PRO A 224 1.32 -24.99 -7.79
CA PRO A 224 2.74 -25.21 -7.57
C PRO A 224 3.56 -25.24 -8.87
N ARG A 225 2.93 -25.60 -10.00
CA ARG A 225 3.59 -25.68 -11.32
C ARG A 225 4.02 -24.31 -11.84
N ARG A 226 3.46 -23.22 -11.31
CA ARG A 226 3.90 -21.86 -11.63
C ARG A 226 5.28 -21.53 -11.06
N GLY A 227 5.72 -22.25 -10.02
CA GLY A 227 7.03 -22.07 -9.38
C GLY A 227 7.21 -20.74 -8.63
N SER A 228 6.31 -19.76 -8.80
CA SER A 228 6.41 -18.44 -8.18
C SER A 228 5.75 -18.42 -6.81
N LYS A 229 6.55 -18.07 -5.78
CA LYS A 229 6.04 -17.79 -4.43
C LYS A 229 5.40 -16.40 -4.42
N LEU A 230 4.11 -16.34 -4.14
CA LEU A 230 3.38 -15.08 -4.06
C LEU A 230 3.71 -14.29 -2.77
N LYS A 231 3.79 -12.97 -2.90
CA LYS A 231 3.66 -11.99 -1.82
C LYS A 231 2.18 -11.59 -1.71
N ILE A 232 1.54 -11.87 -0.59
CA ILE A 232 0.09 -11.69 -0.40
C ILE A 232 -0.16 -10.58 0.62
N LEU A 233 -0.84 -9.51 0.22
CA LEU A 233 -1.35 -8.48 1.14
C LEU A 233 -2.71 -8.93 1.67
N TYR A 234 -2.82 -9.20 2.97
CA TYR A 234 -4.04 -9.71 3.59
C TYR A 234 -4.72 -8.62 4.43
N LEU A 235 -5.92 -8.19 4.04
CA LEU A 235 -6.72 -7.21 4.77
C LEU A 235 -7.72 -7.93 5.69
N ALA A 236 -7.46 -7.86 6.99
CA ALA A 236 -8.36 -8.40 8.01
C ALA A 236 -9.66 -7.55 8.10
N ASP A 237 -10.73 -8.20 8.54
CA ASP A 237 -12.05 -7.55 8.69
C ASP A 237 -12.39 -7.27 10.16
N SER A 238 -12.48 -8.31 10.99
CA SER A 238 -12.97 -8.18 12.37
C SER A 238 -12.20 -9.06 13.35
N ALA A 239 -12.19 -8.62 14.62
CA ALA A 239 -11.72 -9.42 15.74
C ALA A 239 -12.63 -10.65 15.92
N GLY A 240 -12.06 -11.73 16.45
CA GLY A 240 -12.63 -13.07 16.41
C GLY A 240 -12.34 -13.74 15.07
N GLY A 241 -12.84 -13.17 13.96
CA GLY A 241 -12.60 -13.66 12.61
C GLY A 241 -11.10 -13.74 12.24
N ILE A 242 -10.29 -12.81 12.76
CA ILE A 242 -8.83 -12.78 12.59
C ILE A 242 -8.14 -14.06 13.06
N MET A 243 -8.71 -14.78 14.04
CA MET A 243 -8.10 -16.02 14.53
C MET A 243 -8.11 -17.12 13.47
N PHE A 244 -9.17 -17.19 12.66
CA PHE A 244 -9.24 -18.09 11.50
C PHE A 244 -8.39 -17.60 10.34
N ASP A 245 -8.36 -16.28 10.13
CA ASP A 245 -7.49 -15.68 9.11
C ASP A 245 -6.02 -16.03 9.38
N LEU A 246 -5.57 -16.02 10.65
CA LEU A 246 -4.20 -16.41 11.02
C LEU A 246 -3.91 -17.89 10.76
N LEU A 247 -4.89 -18.78 10.91
CA LEU A 247 -4.74 -20.18 10.50
C LEU A 247 -4.63 -20.30 8.98
N ALA A 248 -5.45 -19.56 8.23
CA ALA A 248 -5.37 -19.54 6.77
C ALA A 248 -4.01 -19.00 6.30
N ILE A 249 -3.52 -17.95 6.93
CA ILE A 249 -2.18 -17.39 6.71
C ILE A 249 -1.10 -18.43 6.97
N ARG A 250 -1.17 -19.19 8.07
CA ARG A 250 -0.21 -20.28 8.34
C ARG A 250 -0.22 -21.34 7.23
N THR A 251 -1.37 -21.65 6.66
CA THR A 251 -1.47 -22.55 5.50
C THR A 251 -0.83 -21.93 4.26
N LEU A 252 -1.06 -20.65 3.97
CA LEU A 252 -0.38 -19.93 2.87
C LEU A 252 1.15 -19.91 3.05
N LEU A 253 1.65 -19.70 4.27
CA LEU A 253 3.08 -19.74 4.59
C LEU A 253 3.66 -21.15 4.39
N ARG A 254 2.92 -22.20 4.78
CA ARG A 254 3.31 -23.61 4.55
C ARG A 254 3.36 -23.97 3.07
N MET A 255 2.50 -23.37 2.25
CA MET A 255 2.56 -23.45 0.78
C MET A 255 3.75 -22.66 0.19
N GLY A 256 4.51 -21.95 1.01
CA GLY A 256 5.73 -21.22 0.63
C GLY A 256 5.50 -19.76 0.24
N HIS A 257 4.28 -19.25 0.39
CA HIS A 257 3.97 -17.84 0.15
C HIS A 257 4.48 -16.96 1.30
N ARG A 258 4.57 -15.65 1.05
CA ARG A 258 4.83 -14.65 2.09
C ARG A 258 3.59 -13.80 2.27
N VAL A 259 3.27 -13.45 3.51
CA VAL A 259 2.05 -12.71 3.83
C VAL A 259 2.38 -11.41 4.54
N ILE A 260 1.75 -10.33 4.08
CA ILE A 260 1.75 -9.02 4.71
C ILE A 260 0.35 -8.80 5.28
N LEU A 261 0.18 -8.99 6.58
CA LEU A 261 -1.09 -8.80 7.28
C LEU A 261 -1.28 -7.32 7.62
N VAL A 262 -2.46 -6.79 7.33
CA VAL A 262 -2.79 -5.38 7.54
C VAL A 262 -3.80 -5.21 8.67
N PHE A 263 -3.45 -4.38 9.63
CA PHE A 263 -4.34 -3.89 10.68
C PHE A 263 -4.62 -2.39 10.57
N LYS A 264 -5.58 -1.91 11.36
CA LYS A 264 -5.83 -0.47 11.51
C LYS A 264 -4.80 0.18 12.42
N GLU A 265 -4.54 1.45 12.18
CA GLU A 265 -3.65 2.27 13.03
C GLU A 265 -4.27 2.57 14.40
N GLY A 266 -5.59 2.49 14.51
CA GLY A 266 -6.28 2.68 15.77
C GLY A 266 -7.77 2.46 15.63
N PHE A 267 -8.52 2.90 16.63
CA PHE A 267 -9.93 2.54 16.78
C PHE A 267 -10.77 2.70 15.50
N TYR A 268 -11.26 1.56 15.03
CA TYR A 268 -12.29 1.46 14.00
C TYR A 268 -13.20 0.29 14.33
N PHE A 269 -13.98 0.44 15.41
CA PHE A 269 -14.97 -0.53 15.88
C PHE A 269 -14.37 -1.93 16.13
N ASP A 270 -14.92 -2.96 15.50
CA ASP A 270 -14.58 -4.37 15.69
C ASP A 270 -13.34 -4.80 14.89
N VAL A 271 -12.79 -3.91 14.05
CA VAL A 271 -11.61 -4.21 13.22
C VAL A 271 -10.35 -4.20 14.10
N PRO A 272 -9.46 -5.22 13.97
CA PRO A 272 -8.24 -5.28 14.76
C PRO A 272 -7.29 -4.12 14.45
N THR A 273 -6.63 -3.63 15.50
CA THR A 273 -5.60 -2.59 15.40
C THR A 273 -4.22 -3.18 15.60
N ILE A 274 -3.18 -2.52 15.08
CA ILE A 274 -1.79 -2.97 15.26
C ILE A 274 -1.37 -3.01 16.74
N TRP A 275 -2.06 -2.25 17.60
CA TRP A 275 -1.82 -2.14 19.03
C TRP A 275 -2.62 -3.15 19.87
N ASP A 276 -3.51 -3.94 19.26
CA ASP A 276 -4.32 -4.92 20.01
C ASP A 276 -3.47 -6.03 20.62
N VAL A 277 -2.30 -6.29 20.03
CA VAL A 277 -1.32 -7.28 20.48
C VAL A 277 -0.83 -7.00 21.90
N ASP A 278 -0.64 -5.73 22.26
CA ASP A 278 -0.13 -5.34 23.58
C ASP A 278 -1.13 -5.65 24.73
N GLY A 279 -2.42 -5.79 24.40
CA GLY A 279 -3.51 -6.00 25.38
C GLY A 279 -4.21 -7.36 25.28
N ASP A 280 -3.98 -8.10 24.20
CA ASP A 280 -4.61 -9.39 23.94
C ASP A 280 -3.59 -10.53 23.82
N PRO A 281 -3.37 -11.31 24.89
CA PRO A 281 -2.37 -12.38 24.90
C PRO A 281 -2.71 -13.51 23.91
N ILE A 282 -3.98 -13.66 23.52
CA ILE A 282 -4.39 -14.67 22.54
C ILE A 282 -3.93 -14.25 21.15
N LEU A 283 -4.13 -12.98 20.80
CA LEU A 283 -3.67 -12.42 19.54
C LEU A 283 -2.14 -12.36 19.47
N GLU A 284 -1.49 -11.96 20.57
CA GLU A 284 -0.02 -11.99 20.72
C GLU A 284 0.53 -13.40 20.46
N THR A 285 -0.03 -14.42 21.11
CA THR A 285 0.38 -15.81 20.90
C THR A 285 0.13 -16.28 19.47
N ALA A 286 -0.99 -15.88 18.86
CA ALA A 286 -1.32 -16.27 17.50
C ALA A 286 -0.39 -15.64 16.44
N LEU A 287 0.12 -14.44 16.72
CA LEU A 287 1.09 -13.69 15.92
C LEU A 287 2.55 -13.93 16.32
N ALA A 288 2.82 -14.88 17.21
CA ALA A 288 4.18 -15.21 17.61
C ALA A 288 5.05 -15.56 16.37
N GLY A 289 6.19 -14.87 16.24
CA GLY A 289 7.10 -15.00 15.10
C GLY A 289 6.77 -14.10 13.90
N ALA A 290 5.70 -13.29 13.96
CA ALA A 290 5.44 -12.24 12.98
C ALA A 290 6.35 -11.02 13.22
N HIS A 291 6.74 -10.33 12.15
CA HIS A 291 7.51 -9.10 12.23
C HIS A 291 6.61 -7.86 12.09
N PHE A 292 6.60 -7.01 13.11
CA PHE A 292 5.80 -5.79 13.12
C PHE A 292 6.59 -4.62 12.54
N LEU A 293 6.07 -4.03 11.48
CA LEU A 293 6.63 -2.86 10.83
C LEU A 293 5.67 -1.68 11.05
N THR A 294 5.94 -0.91 12.10
CA THR A 294 5.06 0.17 12.60
C THR A 294 5.34 1.53 11.96
N ASP A 295 6.50 1.72 11.32
CA ASP A 295 6.80 2.97 10.64
C ASP A 295 5.87 3.14 9.41
N PRO A 296 5.10 4.24 9.32
CA PRO A 296 4.17 4.49 8.22
C PRO A 296 4.84 4.96 6.93
N ARG A 297 6.16 5.23 6.92
CA ARG A 297 6.92 5.80 5.78
C ARG A 297 8.17 4.99 5.39
N VAL A 298 8.15 3.68 5.64
CA VAL A 298 9.27 2.76 5.40
C VAL A 298 9.72 2.77 3.94
N SER A 299 11.03 2.85 3.70
CA SER A 299 11.60 2.84 2.36
C SER A 299 11.34 1.51 1.62
N LYS A 300 11.42 1.51 0.28
CA LYS A 300 11.29 0.26 -0.50
C LYS A 300 12.32 -0.79 -0.07
N ASN A 301 13.56 -0.39 0.20
CA ASN A 301 14.63 -1.31 0.64
C ASN A 301 14.27 -1.99 1.96
N ASP A 302 13.88 -1.20 2.95
CA ASP A 302 13.59 -1.69 4.30
C ASP A 302 12.35 -2.59 4.31
N LEU A 303 11.32 -2.23 3.53
CA LEU A 303 10.13 -3.07 3.36
C LEU A 303 10.47 -4.41 2.72
N LEU A 304 11.26 -4.41 1.63
CA LEU A 304 11.69 -5.64 0.97
C LEU A 304 12.60 -6.49 1.84
N GLN A 305 13.49 -5.87 2.62
CA GLN A 305 14.29 -6.56 3.61
C GLN A 305 13.40 -7.23 4.67
N ALA A 306 12.48 -6.50 5.27
CA ALA A 306 11.56 -7.04 6.26
C ALA A 306 10.74 -8.22 5.72
N ILE A 307 10.21 -8.11 4.50
CA ILE A 307 9.45 -9.19 3.83
C ILE A 307 10.35 -10.38 3.50
N ARG A 308 11.63 -10.20 3.15
CA ARG A 308 12.56 -11.30 2.84
C ARG A 308 12.99 -12.06 4.09
N GLU A 309 13.27 -11.34 5.16
CA GLU A 309 13.71 -11.92 6.44
C GLU A 309 12.56 -12.60 7.20
N ASN A 310 11.33 -12.11 7.02
CA ASN A 310 10.18 -12.58 7.78
C ASN A 310 9.06 -13.08 6.83
N PRO A 311 8.63 -14.36 6.92
CA PRO A 311 7.54 -14.88 6.10
C PRO A 311 6.19 -14.19 6.35
N LEU A 312 5.96 -13.72 7.59
CA LEU A 312 4.79 -12.98 8.02
C LEU A 312 5.20 -11.60 8.54
N THR A 313 4.78 -10.56 7.83
CA THR A 313 4.98 -9.16 8.23
C THR A 313 3.63 -8.54 8.58
N VAL A 314 3.54 -7.81 9.68
CA VAL A 314 2.34 -7.08 10.09
C VAL A 314 2.58 -5.59 9.91
N ILE A 315 1.66 -4.92 9.22
CA ILE A 315 1.70 -3.48 8.99
C ILE A 315 0.37 -2.82 9.38
N SER A 316 0.40 -1.51 9.51
CA SER A 316 -0.79 -0.69 9.64
C SER A 316 -1.16 -0.04 8.31
N ASP A 317 -2.45 0.04 8.03
CA ASP A 317 -2.95 0.86 6.92
C ASP A 317 -2.83 2.37 7.17
N GLY A 318 -2.45 2.79 8.39
CA GLY A 318 -2.26 4.19 8.76
C GLY A 318 -3.57 4.94 9.07
N THR A 319 -4.71 4.25 9.09
CA THR A 319 -6.03 4.87 9.18
C THR A 319 -6.87 4.40 10.37
N ARG A 320 -7.88 5.22 10.69
CA ARG A 320 -8.97 4.88 11.64
C ARG A 320 -10.32 4.99 10.93
N GLU A 321 -10.37 4.55 9.67
CA GLU A 321 -11.56 4.61 8.82
C GLU A 321 -11.67 3.39 7.91
N ARG A 322 -12.81 3.25 7.22
CA ARG A 322 -12.97 2.29 6.13
C ARG A 322 -11.87 2.50 5.09
N LEU A 323 -11.39 1.42 4.46
CA LEU A 323 -10.33 1.48 3.45
C LEU A 323 -10.56 2.64 2.47
N ASN A 324 -9.56 3.52 2.41
CA ASN A 324 -9.53 4.69 1.56
C ASN A 324 -8.10 4.86 1.08
N LEU A 325 -7.84 4.51 -0.18
CA LEU A 325 -6.49 4.49 -0.75
C LEU A 325 -5.82 5.87 -0.84
N TYR A 326 -6.59 6.96 -0.70
CA TYR A 326 -5.99 8.30 -0.50
C TYR A 326 -5.35 8.45 0.88
N ARG A 327 -5.81 7.73 1.90
CA ARG A 327 -5.49 8.00 3.30
C ARG A 327 -4.52 6.99 3.91
N VAL A 328 -4.21 5.94 3.16
CA VAL A 328 -3.34 4.87 3.64
C VAL A 328 -1.91 5.36 3.83
N SER A 329 -1.19 4.69 4.74
CA SER A 329 0.24 4.91 4.94
C SER A 329 1.05 4.66 3.67
N VAL A 330 2.23 5.25 3.60
CA VAL A 330 3.18 5.02 2.50
C VAL A 330 3.67 3.57 2.53
N THR A 331 3.90 3.03 3.73
CA THR A 331 4.22 1.61 3.94
C THR A 331 3.15 0.70 3.36
N PHE A 332 1.86 0.99 3.57
CA PHE A 332 0.76 0.23 2.97
C PHE A 332 0.76 0.33 1.44
N ALA A 333 0.91 1.54 0.88
CA ALA A 333 0.92 1.72 -0.57
C ALA A 333 2.08 0.97 -1.23
N ARG A 334 3.27 0.97 -0.61
CA ARG A 334 4.42 0.18 -1.04
C ARG A 334 4.17 -1.31 -0.88
N ALA A 335 3.59 -1.76 0.23
CA ALA A 335 3.25 -3.17 0.44
C ALA A 335 2.23 -3.68 -0.61
N TRP A 336 1.25 -2.86 -0.99
CA TRP A 336 0.36 -3.16 -2.10
C TRP A 336 1.11 -3.31 -3.42
N LYS A 337 2.03 -2.37 -3.71
CA LYS A 337 2.86 -2.45 -4.90
C LYS A 337 3.71 -3.73 -4.92
N GLU A 338 4.31 -4.11 -3.81
CA GLU A 338 5.17 -5.30 -3.75
C GLU A 338 4.40 -6.62 -3.68
N ALA A 339 3.09 -6.60 -3.40
CA ALA A 339 2.26 -7.79 -3.38
C ALA A 339 1.91 -8.25 -4.81
N ASP A 340 1.75 -9.56 -5.00
CA ASP A 340 1.23 -10.17 -6.23
C ASP A 340 -0.30 -10.30 -6.19
N LEU A 341 -0.84 -10.41 -4.99
CA LEU A 341 -2.25 -10.65 -4.69
C LEU A 341 -2.66 -9.86 -3.43
N VAL A 342 -3.83 -9.24 -3.48
CA VAL A 342 -4.52 -8.69 -2.31
C VAL A 342 -5.68 -9.61 -1.96
N VAL A 343 -5.69 -10.12 -0.74
CA VAL A 343 -6.83 -10.86 -0.17
C VAL A 343 -7.52 -9.94 0.82
N ALA A 344 -8.80 -9.66 0.61
CA ALA A 344 -9.53 -8.67 1.37
C ALA A 344 -10.83 -9.26 1.95
N LYS A 345 -10.87 -9.41 3.28
CA LYS A 345 -12.04 -9.93 3.96
C LYS A 345 -13.03 -8.81 4.32
N GLY A 346 -14.32 -9.12 4.32
CA GLY A 346 -15.38 -8.27 4.86
C GLY A 346 -16.14 -7.47 3.80
N GLU A 347 -17.43 -7.25 4.07
CA GLU A 347 -18.34 -6.53 3.15
C GLU A 347 -17.81 -5.13 2.82
N TYR A 348 -17.20 -4.44 3.79
CA TYR A 348 -16.69 -3.09 3.58
C TYR A 348 -15.48 -3.02 2.68
N ASN A 349 -14.62 -4.05 2.69
CA ASN A 349 -13.50 -4.14 1.75
C ASN A 349 -14.00 -4.59 0.37
N HIS A 350 -14.94 -5.53 0.32
CA HIS A 350 -15.61 -5.95 -0.93
C HIS A 350 -16.24 -4.75 -1.67
N ARG A 351 -16.99 -3.91 -0.95
CA ARG A 351 -17.57 -2.67 -1.50
C ARG A 351 -16.53 -1.67 -2.01
N ARG A 352 -15.28 -1.73 -1.54
CA ARG A 352 -14.20 -0.81 -1.95
C ARG A 352 -13.39 -1.30 -3.12
N LEU A 353 -13.31 -2.62 -3.30
CA LEU A 353 -12.39 -3.25 -4.23
C LEU A 353 -13.11 -3.99 -5.37
N ILE A 354 -14.33 -4.48 -5.14
CA ILE A 354 -15.10 -5.22 -6.14
C ILE A 354 -16.17 -4.34 -6.79
N LEU A 355 -17.04 -3.70 -5.98
CA LEU A 355 -18.20 -2.92 -6.46
C LEU A 355 -17.84 -1.51 -6.98
N THR A 356 -16.69 -1.39 -7.63
CA THR A 356 -16.20 -0.16 -8.27
C THR A 356 -15.68 -0.47 -9.66
N SER A 357 -15.84 0.48 -10.59
CA SER A 357 -15.34 0.43 -11.96
C SER A 357 -13.83 0.58 -12.06
N HIS A 358 -13.17 1.09 -11.01
CA HIS A 358 -11.72 1.25 -10.97
C HIS A 358 -11.00 -0.11 -11.05
N GLN A 359 -9.98 -0.20 -11.90
CA GLN A 359 -9.08 -1.34 -11.93
C GLN A 359 -7.90 -1.13 -10.98
N PHE A 360 -7.38 -2.22 -10.41
CA PHE A 360 -6.25 -2.18 -9.48
C PHE A 360 -4.99 -2.69 -10.17
N THR A 361 -3.84 -2.28 -9.64
CA THR A 361 -2.53 -2.71 -10.14
C THR A 361 -2.22 -4.17 -9.81
N ARG A 362 -2.93 -4.76 -8.84
CA ARG A 362 -2.77 -6.15 -8.38
C ARG A 362 -4.08 -6.92 -8.48
N ASN A 363 -3.96 -8.25 -8.48
CA ASN A 363 -5.12 -9.12 -8.38
C ASN A 363 -5.76 -8.93 -7.00
N VAL A 364 -7.08 -8.87 -6.94
CA VAL A 364 -7.81 -8.72 -5.68
C VAL A 364 -8.81 -9.85 -5.55
N ALA A 365 -8.70 -10.63 -4.47
CA ALA A 365 -9.70 -11.59 -4.04
C ALA A 365 -10.40 -11.02 -2.81
N ALA A 366 -11.72 -10.84 -2.86
CA ALA A 366 -12.47 -10.34 -1.72
C ALA A 366 -13.59 -11.30 -1.34
N PHE A 367 -13.77 -11.52 -0.03
CA PHE A 367 -14.78 -12.45 0.46
C PHE A 367 -15.45 -11.96 1.75
N HIS A 368 -16.71 -12.30 1.92
CA HIS A 368 -17.51 -11.95 3.10
C HIS A 368 -18.73 -12.86 3.24
N ARG A 369 -19.37 -12.80 4.40
CA ARG A 369 -20.62 -13.51 4.70
C ARG A 369 -21.81 -12.83 4.02
N LEU A 370 -22.66 -13.60 3.35
CA LEU A 370 -23.93 -13.11 2.84
C LEU A 370 -25.00 -13.04 3.96
N PRO A 371 -25.94 -12.08 3.92
CA PRO A 371 -27.01 -11.95 4.92
C PRO A 371 -27.88 -13.21 5.08
N GLU A 372 -28.21 -13.85 3.97
CA GLU A 372 -29.01 -15.09 3.89
C GLU A 372 -28.23 -16.37 4.27
N GLY A 373 -26.95 -16.23 4.63
CA GLY A 373 -26.04 -17.35 4.88
C GLY A 373 -25.19 -17.70 3.65
N GLY A 374 -24.06 -18.37 3.90
CA GLY A 374 -23.09 -18.71 2.86
C GLY A 374 -21.98 -17.68 2.67
N LEU A 375 -21.10 -17.91 1.70
CA LEU A 375 -19.92 -17.09 1.46
C LEU A 375 -20.04 -16.41 0.09
N CYS A 376 -19.82 -15.10 0.03
CA CYS A 376 -19.51 -14.41 -1.21
C CYS A 376 -17.99 -14.40 -1.38
N PHE A 377 -17.52 -14.72 -2.59
CA PHE A 377 -16.12 -14.66 -2.96
C PHE A 377 -16.02 -14.17 -4.40
N ASP A 378 -15.43 -13.00 -4.59
CA ASP A 378 -15.26 -12.37 -5.90
C ASP A 378 -13.78 -12.13 -6.18
N PHE A 379 -13.40 -12.34 -7.44
CA PHE A 379 -12.03 -12.12 -7.91
C PHE A 379 -11.99 -11.05 -8.99
N LYS A 380 -11.19 -10.00 -8.74
CA LYS A 380 -10.90 -8.93 -9.70
C LYS A 380 -9.46 -9.03 -10.16
N ALA A 381 -9.27 -9.36 -11.44
CA ALA A 381 -7.94 -9.42 -12.02
C ALA A 381 -7.28 -8.04 -12.06
N ARG A 382 -5.94 -8.02 -11.99
CA ARG A 382 -5.16 -6.78 -12.17
C ARG A 382 -5.43 -6.15 -13.53
N ALA A 383 -5.27 -4.83 -13.62
CA ALA A 383 -5.43 -4.10 -14.87
C ALA A 383 -4.50 -4.66 -15.98
N PRO A 384 -4.99 -4.92 -17.21
CA PRO A 384 -4.18 -5.51 -18.29
C PRO A 384 -2.93 -4.69 -18.66
N GLY A 385 -3.00 -3.36 -18.49
CA GLY A 385 -1.90 -2.44 -18.76
C GLY A 385 -0.96 -2.20 -17.58
N ALA A 386 -1.24 -2.76 -16.39
CA ALA A 386 -0.37 -2.58 -15.23
C ALA A 386 0.92 -3.36 -15.40
N ARG A 387 2.00 -2.66 -15.76
CA ARG A 387 3.36 -3.19 -15.70
C ARG A 387 3.87 -3.07 -14.27
N SER A 388 4.35 -4.19 -13.72
CA SER A 388 5.06 -4.23 -12.44
C SER A 388 6.45 -4.76 -12.69
N PHE A 389 7.47 -3.98 -12.40
CA PHE A 389 8.84 -4.48 -12.33
C PHE A 389 9.01 -5.24 -11.03
N THR A 390 9.40 -6.51 -11.11
CA THR A 390 9.72 -7.29 -9.92
C THR A 390 11.05 -6.82 -9.33
N GLU A 391 11.28 -7.16 -8.07
CA GLU A 391 12.59 -6.94 -7.43
C GLU A 391 13.72 -7.60 -8.22
N ASP A 392 13.48 -8.80 -8.78
CA ASP A 392 14.45 -9.55 -9.57
C ASP A 392 14.74 -8.85 -10.90
N ASP A 393 13.73 -8.28 -11.57
CA ASP A 393 13.91 -7.51 -12.81
C ASP A 393 14.80 -6.29 -12.57
N ILE A 394 14.52 -5.54 -11.50
CA ILE A 394 15.28 -4.32 -11.15
C ILE A 394 16.69 -4.69 -10.70
N THR A 395 16.83 -5.78 -9.94
CA THR A 395 18.11 -6.34 -9.52
C THR A 395 18.94 -6.77 -10.71
N ALA A 396 18.36 -7.46 -11.69
CA ALA A 396 19.03 -7.90 -12.90
C ALA A 396 19.55 -6.69 -13.72
N LYS A 397 18.73 -5.65 -13.88
CA LYS A 397 19.15 -4.38 -14.51
C LYS A 397 20.32 -3.73 -13.77
N ALA A 398 20.27 -3.68 -12.44
CA ALA A 398 21.38 -3.15 -11.65
C ALA A 398 22.67 -3.99 -11.85
N GLU A 399 22.57 -5.32 -11.87
CA GLU A 399 23.72 -6.21 -12.11
C GLU A 399 24.30 -6.05 -13.51
N GLU A 400 23.47 -5.82 -14.53
CA GLU A 400 23.94 -5.55 -15.90
C GLU A 400 24.81 -4.28 -15.94
N ILE A 401 24.35 -3.19 -15.30
CA ILE A 401 25.11 -1.95 -15.19
C ILE A 401 26.41 -2.18 -14.40
N ILE A 402 26.35 -2.92 -13.29
CA ILE A 402 27.51 -3.29 -12.47
C ILE A 402 28.52 -4.10 -13.28
N MET A 403 28.07 -5.05 -14.08
CA MET A 403 28.93 -5.83 -14.97
C MET A 403 29.61 -4.94 -16.00
N GLY A 404 28.88 -3.99 -16.61
CA GLY A 404 29.45 -2.99 -17.51
C GLY A 404 30.55 -2.14 -16.84
N MET A 405 30.32 -1.71 -15.60
CA MET A 405 31.33 -0.98 -14.81
C MET A 405 32.57 -1.85 -14.51
N ARG A 406 32.39 -3.13 -14.17
CA ARG A 406 33.51 -4.07 -13.95
C ARG A 406 34.34 -4.24 -15.22
N GLN A 407 33.69 -4.40 -16.38
CA GLN A 407 34.37 -4.51 -17.66
C GLN A 407 35.13 -3.23 -18.02
N ALA A 408 34.57 -2.05 -17.73
CA ALA A 408 35.24 -0.78 -17.92
C ALA A 408 36.53 -0.68 -17.08
N ARG A 409 36.46 -0.99 -15.78
CA ARG A 409 37.65 -1.01 -14.91
C ARG A 409 38.69 -2.04 -15.35
N ALA A 410 38.25 -3.24 -15.75
CA ALA A 410 39.16 -4.27 -16.27
C ALA A 410 39.88 -3.83 -17.55
N ALA A 411 39.24 -2.98 -18.36
CA ALA A 411 39.85 -2.34 -19.54
C ALA A 411 40.69 -1.10 -19.19
N GLY A 412 40.97 -0.84 -17.90
CA GLY A 412 41.75 0.32 -17.45
C GLY A 412 41.02 1.66 -17.58
N ARG A 413 39.69 1.67 -17.75
CA ARG A 413 38.88 2.90 -17.83
C ARG A 413 38.41 3.33 -16.45
N THR A 414 38.43 4.63 -16.20
CA THR A 414 37.84 5.26 -15.00
C THR A 414 36.32 5.25 -15.12
N VAL A 415 35.61 4.82 -14.09
CA VAL A 415 34.14 4.86 -14.05
C VAL A 415 33.65 6.15 -13.41
N MET A 416 32.86 6.92 -14.15
CA MET A 416 32.26 8.17 -13.68
C MET A 416 30.74 8.03 -13.57
N PHE A 417 30.18 8.35 -12.41
CA PHE A 417 28.73 8.47 -12.21
C PHE A 417 28.30 9.93 -12.30
N TYR A 418 27.34 10.24 -13.18
CA TYR A 418 26.87 11.62 -13.39
C TYR A 418 25.48 11.84 -12.77
N SER A 419 25.44 12.50 -11.62
CA SER A 419 24.22 12.88 -10.89
C SER A 419 23.69 14.22 -11.38
N ALA A 420 22.44 14.27 -11.85
CA ALA A 420 21.85 15.48 -12.42
C ALA A 420 20.40 15.73 -11.98
N VAL A 421 19.95 16.98 -12.13
CA VAL A 421 18.57 17.37 -11.80
C VAL A 421 17.62 16.77 -12.83
N ILE A 422 16.88 15.74 -12.43
CA ILE A 422 15.83 15.12 -13.24
C ILE A 422 14.52 15.14 -12.44
N GLY A 423 13.46 15.67 -13.04
CA GLY A 423 12.11 15.70 -12.45
C GLY A 423 11.91 16.64 -11.25
N SER A 424 12.96 17.27 -10.71
CA SER A 424 12.84 18.19 -9.56
C SER A 424 12.45 19.64 -9.94
N ILE A 425 12.38 19.95 -11.24
CA ILE A 425 11.87 21.22 -11.76
C ILE A 425 10.52 20.94 -12.45
N PRO A 426 9.39 21.49 -11.95
CA PRO A 426 8.06 21.24 -12.49
C PRO A 426 7.95 21.46 -14.00
N GLY A 427 7.34 20.52 -14.74
CA GLY A 427 7.14 20.62 -16.18
C GLY A 427 8.41 20.59 -17.04
N GLN A 428 9.58 20.30 -16.46
CA GLN A 428 10.88 20.38 -17.15
C GLN A 428 11.59 19.02 -17.29
N THR A 429 10.94 17.90 -16.98
CA THR A 429 11.58 16.56 -17.01
C THR A 429 12.17 16.19 -18.38
N LYS A 430 11.46 16.47 -19.48
CA LYS A 430 11.99 16.22 -20.84
C LYS A 430 13.22 17.09 -21.13
N VAL A 431 13.15 18.37 -20.78
CA VAL A 431 14.27 19.32 -20.94
C VAL A 431 15.46 18.87 -20.09
N ALA A 432 15.23 18.41 -18.87
CA ALA A 432 16.26 17.87 -17.99
C ALA A 432 17.01 16.69 -18.64
N ILE A 433 16.26 15.71 -19.17
CA ILE A 433 16.84 14.55 -19.87
C ILE A 433 17.63 14.99 -21.11
N GLU A 434 17.12 15.92 -21.90
CA GLU A 434 17.83 16.48 -23.06
C GLU A 434 19.17 17.12 -22.66
N LEU A 435 19.17 17.97 -21.63
CA LEU A 435 20.36 18.66 -21.15
C LEU A 435 21.42 17.67 -20.65
N VAL A 436 21.01 16.71 -19.81
CA VAL A 436 21.91 15.69 -19.26
C VAL A 436 22.52 14.85 -20.36
N THR A 437 21.71 14.41 -21.33
CA THR A 437 22.17 13.61 -22.47
C THR A 437 23.17 14.37 -23.33
N ALA A 438 22.88 15.64 -23.64
CA ALA A 438 23.78 16.50 -24.41
C ALA A 438 25.13 16.71 -23.69
N PHE A 439 25.11 16.95 -22.38
CA PHE A 439 26.32 17.14 -21.60
C PHE A 439 27.16 15.89 -21.48
N VAL A 440 26.53 14.73 -21.21
CA VAL A 440 27.23 13.45 -21.14
C VAL A 440 27.87 13.13 -22.49
N ALA A 441 27.20 13.39 -23.60
CA ALA A 441 27.79 13.22 -24.94
C ALA A 441 29.03 14.12 -25.13
N HIS A 442 28.96 15.37 -24.68
CA HIS A 442 30.12 16.28 -24.68
C HIS A 442 31.28 15.77 -23.81
N LEU A 443 30.99 15.26 -22.61
CA LEU A 443 32.02 14.67 -21.73
C LEU A 443 32.66 13.43 -22.36
N ARG A 444 31.86 12.55 -22.99
CA ARG A 444 32.35 11.36 -23.69
C ARG A 444 33.30 11.71 -24.86
N GLN A 445 33.08 12.85 -25.52
CA GLN A 445 33.98 13.33 -26.57
C GLN A 445 35.27 13.95 -26.02
N LYS A 446 35.19 14.65 -24.88
CA LYS A 446 36.31 15.41 -24.31
C LYS A 446 37.25 14.55 -23.47
N LEU A 447 36.73 13.54 -22.78
CA LEU A 447 37.47 12.74 -21.80
C LEU A 447 37.79 11.36 -22.36
N ALA A 448 39.08 11.10 -22.61
CA ALA A 448 39.55 9.78 -23.03
C ALA A 448 39.66 8.82 -21.84
N GLY A 449 39.35 7.54 -22.06
CA GLY A 449 39.52 6.51 -21.03
C GLY A 449 38.51 6.54 -19.89
N ILE A 450 37.38 7.25 -20.03
CA ILE A 450 36.32 7.33 -19.02
C ILE A 450 35.05 6.62 -19.49
N SER A 451 34.46 5.81 -18.63
CA SER A 451 33.14 5.21 -18.81
C SER A 451 32.12 5.97 -17.96
N ILE A 452 31.25 6.75 -18.61
CA ILE A 452 30.26 7.59 -17.92
C ILE A 452 28.91 6.86 -17.83
N ILE A 453 28.46 6.64 -16.61
CA ILE A 453 27.12 6.16 -16.27
C ILE A 453 26.18 7.37 -16.19
N ASN A 454 25.20 7.40 -17.08
CA ASN A 454 24.20 8.45 -17.16
C ASN A 454 22.84 7.90 -16.70
N PRO A 455 22.33 8.31 -15.52
CA PRO A 455 21.06 7.81 -15.02
C PRO A 455 19.87 8.07 -15.94
N ALA A 456 19.92 9.12 -16.76
CA ALA A 456 18.87 9.44 -17.72
C ALA A 456 18.74 8.43 -18.87
N GLU A 457 19.77 7.63 -19.15
CA GLU A 457 19.78 6.61 -20.22
C GLU A 457 19.01 5.33 -19.83
N HIS A 458 18.72 5.13 -18.55
CA HIS A 458 18.11 3.90 -18.02
C HIS A 458 16.68 4.12 -17.51
N PHE A 459 16.01 5.16 -17.98
CA PHE A 459 14.62 5.43 -17.64
C PHE A 459 13.69 4.61 -18.56
N GLU A 460 12.97 3.64 -18.00
CA GLU A 460 12.00 2.83 -18.74
C GLU A 460 10.57 3.18 -18.35
N GLU A 461 9.69 3.22 -19.35
CA GLU A 461 8.27 3.45 -19.14
C GLU A 461 7.65 2.32 -18.31
N GLY A 462 7.21 2.66 -17.10
CA GLY A 462 6.63 1.75 -16.11
C GLY A 462 7.47 1.55 -14.85
N MET A 463 8.73 2.01 -14.81
CA MET A 463 9.49 2.11 -13.55
C MET A 463 9.11 3.41 -12.83
N ASP A 464 8.81 3.32 -11.54
CA ASP A 464 8.61 4.52 -10.72
C ASP A 464 9.88 4.98 -10.03
N ALA A 465 9.80 6.12 -9.33
CA ALA A 465 10.92 6.69 -8.62
C ALA A 465 11.48 5.76 -7.52
N ASP A 466 10.62 4.96 -6.86
CA ASP A 466 11.07 4.02 -5.83
C ASP A 466 11.88 2.87 -6.47
N ASP A 467 11.47 2.38 -7.64
CA ASP A 467 12.19 1.35 -8.41
C ASP A 467 13.56 1.83 -8.88
N LEU A 468 13.60 3.03 -9.46
CA LEU A 468 14.85 3.65 -9.91
C LEU A 468 15.78 3.92 -8.73
N MET A 469 15.26 4.44 -7.62
CA MET A 469 16.08 4.67 -6.43
C MET A 469 16.63 3.37 -5.83
N PHE A 470 15.84 2.29 -5.85
CA PHE A 470 16.29 0.95 -5.44
C PHE A 470 17.42 0.44 -6.34
N MET A 471 17.23 0.53 -7.66
CA MET A 471 18.23 0.12 -8.66
C MET A 471 19.54 0.89 -8.49
N TRP A 472 19.45 2.22 -8.47
CA TRP A 472 20.61 3.10 -8.42
C TRP A 472 21.36 2.97 -7.11
N GLU A 473 20.68 2.82 -5.97
CA GLU A 473 21.37 2.60 -4.70
C GLU A 473 22.24 1.33 -4.74
N LYS A 474 21.78 0.27 -5.41
CA LYS A 474 22.56 -0.97 -5.60
C LYS A 474 23.78 -0.73 -6.49
N VAL A 475 23.62 -0.05 -7.62
CA VAL A 475 24.71 0.32 -8.55
C VAL A 475 25.73 1.23 -7.87
N GLN A 476 25.26 2.25 -7.15
CA GLN A 476 26.08 3.26 -6.48
C GLN A 476 26.89 2.71 -5.32
N ARG A 477 26.35 1.72 -4.60
CA ARG A 477 27.04 1.04 -3.50
C ARG A 477 27.94 -0.11 -3.94
N SER A 478 28.09 -0.34 -5.25
CA SER A 478 28.93 -1.43 -5.80
C SER A 478 30.44 -1.27 -5.54
N GLY A 479 30.91 -0.06 -5.19
CA GLY A 479 32.33 0.24 -4.98
C GLY A 479 33.15 0.35 -6.27
N LEU A 480 32.49 0.47 -7.42
CA LEU A 480 33.12 0.54 -8.74
C LEU A 480 33.22 1.96 -9.31
N ILE A 481 32.66 2.96 -8.63
CA ILE A 481 32.68 4.36 -9.06
C ILE A 481 34.01 4.98 -8.60
N ASP A 482 34.78 5.52 -9.55
CA ASP A 482 36.03 6.23 -9.26
C ASP A 482 35.78 7.75 -9.15
N VAL A 483 34.86 8.29 -9.96
CA VAL A 483 34.49 9.71 -9.94
C VAL A 483 32.98 9.87 -9.85
N TRP A 484 32.51 10.56 -8.82
CA TRP A 484 31.12 10.96 -8.68
C TRP A 484 30.98 12.44 -9.02
N ARG A 485 30.32 12.75 -10.15
CA ARG A 485 30.12 14.13 -10.60
C ARG A 485 28.67 14.55 -10.41
N PHE A 486 28.45 15.60 -9.63
CA PHE A 486 27.18 16.30 -9.51
C PHE A 486 27.10 17.46 -10.50
N GLN A 487 25.98 17.55 -11.21
CA GLN A 487 25.68 18.60 -12.18
C GLN A 487 25.80 19.98 -11.54
N THR A 488 26.60 20.84 -12.14
CA THR A 488 26.78 22.24 -11.75
C THR A 488 25.93 23.18 -12.62
N HIS A 489 25.80 24.44 -12.23
CA HIS A 489 25.15 25.46 -13.08
C HIS A 489 25.88 25.62 -14.42
N PHE A 490 27.23 25.55 -14.42
CA PHE A 490 28.02 25.57 -15.65
C PHE A 490 27.69 24.39 -16.58
N ASP A 491 27.47 23.20 -16.02
CA ASP A 491 27.10 22.03 -16.82
C ASP A 491 25.75 22.29 -17.52
N ILE A 492 24.79 22.90 -16.83
CA ILE A 492 23.46 23.26 -17.37
C ILE A 492 23.58 24.33 -18.46
N GLU A 493 24.30 25.42 -18.19
CA GLU A 493 24.52 26.49 -19.17
C GLU A 493 25.19 25.96 -20.44
N LYS A 494 26.22 25.12 -20.27
CA LYS A 494 26.90 24.49 -21.40
C LYS A 494 25.98 23.53 -22.17
N SER A 495 25.12 22.81 -21.48
CA SER A 495 24.12 21.93 -22.11
C SER A 495 23.16 22.72 -23.00
N PHE A 496 22.67 23.88 -22.53
CA PHE A 496 21.82 24.76 -23.34
C PHE A 496 22.57 25.32 -24.56
N GLU A 497 23.84 25.72 -24.39
CA GLU A 497 24.71 26.17 -25.47
C GLU A 497 24.90 25.08 -26.55
N LEU A 498 25.19 23.84 -26.13
CA LEU A 498 25.34 22.68 -27.03
C LEU A 498 24.05 22.37 -27.81
N LEU A 499 22.89 22.67 -27.24
CA LEU A 499 21.57 22.53 -27.88
C LEU A 499 21.16 23.79 -28.68
N GLY A 500 22.00 24.81 -28.76
CA GLY A 500 21.72 26.05 -29.49
C GLY A 500 20.60 26.90 -28.86
N ARG A 501 20.35 26.75 -27.55
CA ARG A 501 19.26 27.41 -26.82
C ARG A 501 19.81 28.37 -25.77
N LYS A 502 19.05 29.42 -25.44
CA LYS A 502 19.33 30.28 -24.27
C LYS A 502 18.80 29.62 -23.00
N VAL A 503 19.49 29.84 -21.88
CA VAL A 503 19.09 29.34 -20.56
C VAL A 503 17.79 30.04 -20.12
N PRO A 504 16.68 29.32 -19.93
CA PRO A 504 15.45 29.93 -19.46
C PRO A 504 15.56 30.36 -17.99
N PRO A 505 14.78 31.36 -17.54
CA PRO A 505 14.80 31.82 -16.14
C PRO A 505 14.56 30.71 -15.10
N VAL A 506 13.76 29.69 -15.44
CA VAL A 506 13.47 28.55 -14.53
C VAL A 506 14.72 27.71 -14.22
N TRP A 507 15.70 27.70 -15.14
CA TRP A 507 16.97 26.95 -15.03
C TRP A 507 18.14 27.82 -14.57
N ALA A 508 17.98 29.14 -14.55
CA ALA A 508 19.06 30.06 -14.18
C ALA A 508 19.55 29.83 -12.74
N GLY A 509 20.86 29.63 -12.58
CA GLY A 509 21.50 29.39 -11.29
C GLY A 509 21.10 28.08 -10.60
N LYS A 510 20.44 27.16 -11.30
CA LYS A 510 20.12 25.82 -10.78
C LYS A 510 21.33 24.91 -10.94
N ASP A 511 21.42 23.92 -10.06
CA ASP A 511 22.41 22.85 -10.08
C ASP A 511 21.84 21.61 -9.35
N ALA A 512 22.64 20.56 -9.20
CA ALA A 512 22.24 19.32 -8.53
C ALA A 512 21.68 19.52 -7.10
N THR A 513 21.98 20.61 -6.39
CA THR A 513 21.43 20.89 -5.05
C THR A 513 19.92 21.14 -5.07
N PHE A 514 19.35 21.40 -6.25
CA PHE A 514 17.92 21.55 -6.45
C PHE A 514 17.20 20.20 -6.64
N SER A 515 17.92 19.07 -6.61
CA SER A 515 17.35 17.73 -6.72
C SER A 515 17.37 16.98 -5.39
N THR A 516 16.21 16.45 -5.00
CA THR A 516 16.07 15.49 -3.89
C THR A 516 16.82 14.19 -4.16
N GLY A 517 16.94 13.80 -5.43
CA GLY A 517 17.76 12.67 -5.86
C GLY A 517 19.22 12.87 -5.58
N CYS A 518 19.76 13.96 -6.11
CA CYS A 518 21.15 14.28 -5.85
C CYS A 518 21.44 14.48 -4.35
N THR A 519 20.45 14.86 -3.54
CA THR A 519 20.59 14.93 -2.08
C THR A 519 20.79 13.54 -1.45
N LYS A 520 20.00 12.53 -1.84
CA LYS A 520 20.20 11.14 -1.38
C LYS A 520 21.51 10.56 -1.92
N GLU A 521 21.80 10.80 -3.19
CA GLU A 521 23.04 10.38 -3.85
C GLU A 521 24.28 10.98 -3.19
N MET A 522 24.24 12.25 -2.77
CA MET A 522 25.33 12.88 -2.02
C MET A 522 25.60 12.17 -0.69
N ARG A 523 24.55 11.75 0.05
CA ARG A 523 24.75 10.93 1.27
C ARG A 523 25.44 9.61 0.96
N ILE A 524 25.05 8.94 -0.14
CA ILE A 524 25.67 7.68 -0.57
C ILE A 524 27.12 7.91 -1.01
N ALA A 525 27.39 8.96 -1.80
CA ALA A 525 28.72 9.32 -2.27
C ALA A 525 29.68 9.58 -1.10
N LEU A 526 29.28 10.37 -0.10
CA LEU A 526 30.09 10.62 1.09
C LEU A 526 30.36 9.32 1.87
N SER A 527 29.34 8.47 2.04
CA SER A 527 29.48 7.16 2.68
C SER A 527 30.44 6.24 1.92
N MET A 528 30.38 6.24 0.59
CA MET A 528 31.26 5.43 -0.26
C MET A 528 32.68 5.97 -0.28
N GLN A 529 32.89 7.29 -0.25
CA GLN A 529 34.22 7.90 -0.18
C GLN A 529 34.94 7.55 1.13
N GLN A 530 34.22 7.44 2.24
CA GLN A 530 34.79 6.97 3.51
C GLN A 530 35.36 5.55 3.40
N ARG A 531 34.72 4.68 2.61
CA ARG A 531 35.15 3.29 2.37
C ARG A 531 36.20 3.17 1.26
N HIS A 532 36.10 4.02 0.24
CA HIS A 532 36.98 4.07 -0.94
C HIS A 532 37.60 5.46 -1.05
N ARG A 533 38.70 5.69 -0.33
CA ARG A 533 39.31 7.04 -0.19
C ARG A 533 39.82 7.65 -1.49
N GLU A 534 40.08 6.82 -2.51
CA GLU A 534 40.53 7.27 -3.83
C GLU A 534 39.38 7.79 -4.70
N MET A 535 38.12 7.54 -4.31
CA MET A 535 36.96 8.04 -5.04
C MET A 535 36.85 9.56 -4.92
N GLN A 536 36.71 10.23 -6.06
CA GLN A 536 36.56 11.69 -6.12
C GLN A 536 35.10 12.10 -6.20
N ILE A 537 34.72 13.14 -5.48
CA ILE A 537 33.41 13.80 -5.59
C ILE A 537 33.64 15.18 -6.20
N ILE A 538 32.96 15.48 -7.31
CA ILE A 538 33.07 16.73 -8.06
C ILE A 538 31.69 17.38 -8.14
N GLY A 539 31.57 18.66 -7.78
CA GLY A 539 30.31 19.39 -7.91
C GLY A 539 30.12 20.45 -6.83
N PRO A 540 28.88 20.85 -6.56
CA PRO A 540 28.57 21.78 -5.48
C PRO A 540 28.95 21.23 -4.10
N ASP A 541 29.16 22.12 -3.14
CA ASP A 541 29.49 21.76 -1.76
C ASP A 541 28.40 20.86 -1.13
N PRO A 542 28.76 19.73 -0.48
CA PRO A 542 27.81 18.84 0.19
C PRO A 542 26.83 19.54 1.13
N GLU A 543 27.24 20.58 1.87
CA GLU A 543 26.37 21.31 2.80
C GLU A 543 25.16 21.95 2.10
N LYS A 544 25.30 22.29 0.81
CA LYS A 544 24.21 22.90 0.03
C LYS A 544 23.11 21.90 -0.32
N PHE A 545 23.41 20.60 -0.36
CA PHE A 545 22.43 19.55 -0.63
C PHE A 545 21.50 19.30 0.56
N PHE A 546 22.01 19.41 1.80
CA PHE A 546 21.26 19.06 3.01
C PHE A 546 20.25 20.12 3.49
N ARG A 547 19.94 21.10 2.64
CA ARG A 547 18.92 22.14 2.89
C ARG A 547 17.50 21.70 2.53
N ARG A 548 17.33 20.60 1.77
CA ARG A 548 16.04 20.07 1.29
C ARG A 548 15.65 18.76 2.00
N ARG A 549 14.34 18.47 2.05
CA ARG A 549 13.76 17.27 2.69
C ARG A 549 13.64 16.11 1.69
N GLU A 550 13.15 14.95 2.16
CA GLU A 550 13.06 13.69 1.41
C GLU A 550 12.14 13.74 0.18
N TYR A 551 12.29 12.78 -0.74
CA TYR A 551 11.46 12.63 -1.93
C TYR A 551 9.97 12.49 -1.62
N GLY A 552 9.12 12.97 -2.54
CA GLY A 552 7.71 12.59 -2.59
C GLY A 552 7.57 11.11 -2.97
N VAL A 553 6.59 10.43 -2.36
CA VAL A 553 6.33 9.00 -2.59
C VAL A 553 5.95 8.76 -4.05
N GLY A 554 6.74 7.95 -4.75
CA GLY A 554 6.54 7.67 -6.18
C GLY A 554 6.86 8.85 -7.12
N ARG A 555 7.47 9.94 -6.63
CA ARG A 555 7.79 11.16 -7.40
C ARG A 555 9.29 11.34 -7.66
N PHE A 556 9.61 12.05 -8.74
CA PHE A 556 10.98 12.50 -9.08
C PHE A 556 11.35 13.87 -8.45
N CYS A 557 10.40 14.51 -7.74
CA CYS A 557 10.58 15.77 -7.04
C CYS A 557 10.34 15.64 -5.52
N ASP A 558 10.63 16.72 -4.79
CA ASP A 558 10.38 16.88 -3.35
C ASP A 558 8.89 16.72 -3.02
N ALA A 559 8.58 16.22 -1.82
CA ALA A 559 7.21 16.00 -1.32
C ALA A 559 6.36 17.29 -1.31
N GLY A 560 6.99 18.46 -1.27
CA GLY A 560 6.32 19.77 -1.33
C GLY A 560 6.19 20.39 -2.73
N ILE A 561 6.62 19.71 -3.80
CA ILE A 561 6.66 20.27 -5.16
C ILE A 561 5.73 19.46 -6.08
N ASP A 562 4.96 20.13 -6.92
CA ASP A 562 4.11 19.48 -7.91
C ASP A 562 4.93 19.15 -9.17
N CYS A 563 5.10 17.87 -9.45
CA CYS A 563 5.77 17.35 -10.63
C CYS A 563 4.79 17.38 -11.82
N GLY A 564 4.53 18.57 -12.37
CA GLY A 564 3.74 18.72 -13.60
C GLY A 564 4.37 18.03 -14.81
#